data_AF-X1EHE9-F1
#
_entry.id   AF-X1EHE9-F1
#
_cell.length_a   1.000
_cell.length_b   1.000
_cell.length_c   1.000
_cell.angle_alpha   90.00
_cell.angle_beta   90.00
_cell.angle_gamma   90.00
#
_symmetry.space_group_name_H-M   'P 1'
#
loop_
_entity.id
_entity.type
_entity.pdbx_description
1 polymer ?
#
loop_
_entity_poly.entity_id
_entity_poly.type
_entity_poly.pdbx_seq_one_letter_code
_entity_poly.pdbx_strand_id
1 'polypeptide(L)'
;IIDTIDWGTNFFYFQKKQIGFKFLISKDEFENLPKYLTKYKVSEYFFSKKYYSNKICIGLEVIFFILMVISIVIFALEYIFIILLYFFGLYFHLHRHFYLKKAEKN
;
A
#
# COMPACT_ATOMS: atom_id res chain seq x y z
N ILE A 1 -4.29 -12.72 -3.16
CA ILE A 1 -4.52 -11.60 -4.12
C ILE A 1 -3.36 -10.60 -3.89
N ILE A 2 -3.40 -9.30 -4.21
CA ILE A 2 -3.18 -8.18 -3.22
C ILE A 2 -4.05 -7.04 -3.75
N ASP A 3 -5.13 -6.69 -3.07
CA ASP A 3 -6.00 -5.60 -3.52
C ASP A 3 -6.45 -4.70 -2.37
N THR A 4 -6.23 -3.41 -2.59
CA THR A 4 -6.39 -2.21 -1.74
C THR A 4 -5.48 -1.96 -0.53
N ILE A 5 -5.07 -0.68 -0.49
CA ILE A 5 -4.83 0.34 0.57
C ILE A 5 -4.29 -0.11 1.93
N ASP A 6 -4.57 -1.32 2.39
CA ASP A 6 -4.12 -1.81 3.68
C ASP A 6 -2.84 -2.64 3.52
N TRP A 7 -1.71 -1.96 3.65
CA TRP A 7 -0.41 -2.64 3.72
C TRP A 7 -0.13 -3.24 5.11
N GLY A 8 -0.91 -2.90 6.14
CA GLY A 8 -0.77 -3.43 7.50
C GLY A 8 -1.10 -4.92 7.57
N THR A 9 -2.08 -5.38 6.79
CA THR A 9 -2.40 -6.82 6.65
C THR A 9 -1.28 -7.65 6.00
N ASN A 10 -0.34 -7.02 5.25
CA ASN A 10 0.86 -7.70 4.74
C ASN A 10 1.96 -7.84 5.80
N PHE A 11 2.06 -6.93 6.77
CA PHE A 11 3.06 -7.03 7.85
C PHE A 11 2.82 -8.27 8.72
N PHE A 12 1.56 -8.66 8.86
CA PHE A 12 1.16 -9.76 9.73
C PHE A 12 0.76 -11.06 9.00
N TYR A 13 0.79 -11.13 7.66
CA TYR A 13 0.54 -12.35 6.87
C TYR A 13 -0.72 -13.18 7.25
N PHE A 14 -1.71 -12.60 7.93
CA PHE A 14 -2.74 -13.37 8.64
C PHE A 14 -3.88 -13.94 7.76
N GLN A 15 -3.97 -13.64 6.45
CA GLN A 15 -5.15 -14.03 5.67
C GLN A 15 -4.85 -14.80 4.37
N LYS A 16 -5.30 -16.07 4.32
CA LYS A 16 -5.37 -16.91 3.10
C LYS A 16 -6.35 -16.35 2.04
N LYS A 17 -7.28 -15.48 2.42
CA LYS A 17 -8.29 -14.87 1.55
C LYS A 17 -8.33 -13.37 1.86
N GLN A 18 -7.97 -12.55 0.90
CA GLN A 18 -7.97 -11.10 1.08
C GLN A 18 -9.38 -10.54 0.98
N ILE A 19 -9.76 -9.80 2.00
CA ILE A 19 -11.02 -9.07 2.07
C ILE A 19 -10.66 -7.59 1.96
N GLY A 20 -10.97 -6.99 0.83
CA GLY A 20 -10.62 -5.60 0.51
C GLY A 20 -11.28 -5.19 -0.80
N PHE A 21 -11.47 -3.89 -0.99
CA PHE A 21 -11.99 -3.39 -2.25
C PHE A 21 -10.99 -3.67 -3.38
N LYS A 22 -11.46 -4.01 -4.57
CA LYS A 22 -10.58 -4.35 -5.68
C LYS A 22 -10.36 -3.19 -6.63
N PHE A 23 -9.70 -2.14 -6.15
CA PHE A 23 -9.55 -0.88 -6.90
C PHE A 23 -8.28 -0.84 -7.78
N LEU A 24 -7.29 -1.69 -7.52
CA LEU A 24 -6.00 -1.63 -8.22
C LEU A 24 -5.85 -2.68 -9.34
N ILE A 25 -6.66 -3.74 -9.30
CA ILE A 25 -6.62 -4.83 -10.27
C ILE A 25 -7.96 -4.89 -11.01
N SER A 26 -7.91 -4.97 -12.34
CA SER A 26 -9.09 -5.25 -13.14
C SER A 26 -9.56 -6.71 -12.98
N LYS A 27 -10.81 -7.00 -13.36
CA LYS A 27 -11.33 -8.37 -13.33
C LYS A 27 -10.47 -9.33 -14.16
N ASP A 28 -10.05 -8.92 -15.35
CA ASP A 28 -9.18 -9.72 -16.22
C ASP A 28 -7.82 -10.00 -15.58
N GLU A 29 -7.17 -8.99 -15.02
CA GLU A 29 -5.88 -9.17 -14.35
C GLU A 29 -5.98 -10.04 -13.10
N PHE A 30 -7.14 -10.04 -12.42
CA PHE A 30 -7.39 -10.91 -11.28
C PHE A 30 -7.55 -12.38 -11.73
N GLU A 31 -8.33 -12.62 -12.78
CA GLU A 31 -8.59 -13.96 -13.33
C GLU A 31 -7.35 -14.55 -14.01
N ASN A 32 -6.53 -13.70 -14.65
CA ASN A 32 -5.32 -14.08 -15.37
C ASN A 32 -4.03 -13.69 -14.62
N LEU A 33 -4.08 -13.55 -13.29
CA LEU A 33 -2.98 -12.98 -12.51
C LEU A 33 -1.61 -13.60 -12.77
N PRO A 34 -1.43 -14.94 -12.87
CA PRO A 34 -0.13 -15.52 -13.16
C PRO A 34 0.50 -14.98 -14.45
N LYS A 35 -0.30 -14.77 -15.50
CA LYS A 35 0.13 -14.21 -16.79
C LYS A 35 0.61 -12.76 -16.67
N TYR A 36 0.05 -12.00 -15.74
CA TYR A 36 0.48 -10.62 -15.50
C TYR A 36 1.70 -10.54 -14.60
N LEU A 37 1.81 -11.43 -13.61
CA LEU A 37 2.97 -11.51 -12.73
C LEU A 37 4.24 -11.96 -13.46
N THR A 38 4.15 -12.85 -14.46
CA THR A 38 5.31 -13.28 -15.27
C THR A 38 5.92 -12.16 -16.12
N LYS A 39 5.23 -11.03 -16.29
CA LYS A 39 5.77 -9.85 -16.98
C LYS A 39 6.75 -9.05 -16.11
N TYR A 40 6.85 -9.39 -14.82
CA TYR A 40 7.71 -8.73 -13.86
C TYR A 40 8.84 -9.68 -13.46
N LYS A 41 10.06 -9.16 -13.34
CA LYS A 41 11.18 -9.91 -12.74
C LYS A 41 10.90 -10.22 -11.28
N VAL A 42 10.26 -9.26 -10.59
CA VAL A 42 9.85 -9.40 -9.18
C VAL A 42 8.33 -9.24 -9.09
N SER A 43 7.64 -10.35 -8.86
CA SER A 43 6.16 -10.43 -8.88
C SER A 43 5.48 -9.41 -7.94
N GLU A 44 6.11 -9.12 -6.80
CA GLU A 44 5.64 -8.18 -5.79
C GLU A 44 5.63 -6.74 -6.29
N TYR A 45 6.45 -6.41 -7.29
CA TYR A 45 6.49 -5.08 -7.88
C TYR A 45 5.23 -4.76 -8.68
N PHE A 46 4.47 -5.77 -9.16
CA PHE A 46 3.20 -5.57 -9.87
C PHE A 46 2.23 -4.70 -9.06
N PHE A 47 2.01 -5.06 -7.79
CA PHE A 47 1.09 -4.35 -6.90
C PHE A 47 1.67 -3.02 -6.43
N SER A 48 2.96 -2.99 -6.09
CA SER A 48 3.64 -1.76 -5.68
C SER A 48 3.60 -0.70 -6.79
N LYS A 49 3.93 -1.08 -8.02
CA LYS A 49 3.87 -0.18 -9.18
C LYS A 49 2.46 0.38 -9.38
N LYS A 50 1.43 -0.47 -9.35
CA LYS A 50 0.04 -0.03 -9.53
C LYS A 50 -0.38 0.96 -8.46
N TYR A 51 -0.10 0.68 -7.19
CA TYR A 51 -0.40 1.56 -6.08
C TYR A 51 0.26 2.94 -6.25
N TYR A 52 1.59 2.99 -6.42
CA TYR A 52 2.33 4.26 -6.52
C TYR A 52 2.14 5.00 -7.84
N SER A 53 1.66 4.33 -8.88
CA SER A 53 1.26 4.99 -10.14
C SER A 53 -0.14 5.58 -10.10
N ASN A 54 -0.98 5.16 -9.16
CA ASN A 54 -2.36 5.61 -9.06
C ASN A 54 -2.47 6.85 -8.17
N LYS A 55 -2.65 8.02 -8.80
CA LYS A 55 -2.80 9.31 -8.11
C LYS A 55 -3.96 9.32 -7.10
N ILE A 56 -5.02 8.55 -7.34
CA ILE A 56 -6.17 8.46 -6.42
C ILE A 56 -5.74 7.76 -5.12
N CYS A 57 -4.95 6.68 -5.20
CA CYS A 57 -4.46 5.98 -4.02
C CYS A 57 -3.57 6.88 -3.17
N ILE A 58 -2.64 7.60 -3.80
CA ILE A 58 -1.77 8.54 -3.10
C ILE A 58 -2.58 9.71 -2.51
N GLY A 59 -3.57 10.22 -3.25
CA GLY A 59 -4.47 11.26 -2.76
C GLY A 59 -5.26 10.82 -1.52
N LEU A 60 -5.82 9.61 -1.55
CA LEU A 60 -6.54 9.04 -0.40
C LEU A 60 -5.61 8.83 0.81
N GLU A 61 -4.38 8.36 0.61
CA GLU A 61 -3.39 8.20 1.70
C GLU A 61 -3.10 9.55 2.38
N VAL A 62 -2.87 10.61 1.60
CA VAL A 62 -2.64 11.96 2.13
C VAL A 62 -3.89 12.49 2.85
N ILE A 63 -5.08 12.31 2.28
CA ILE A 63 -6.34 12.73 2.91
C ILE A 63 -6.53 12.00 4.25
N PHE A 64 -6.34 10.69 4.30
CA PHE A 64 -6.46 9.92 5.54
C PHE A 64 -5.44 10.35 6.59
N PHE A 65 -4.20 10.65 6.20
CA PHE A 65 -3.22 11.20 7.12
C PHE A 65 -3.65 12.55 7.70
N ILE A 66 -4.11 13.49 6.86
CA ILE A 66 -4.59 14.80 7.32
C ILE A 66 -5.77 14.64 8.27
N LEU A 67 -6.76 13.80 7.92
CA LEU A 67 -7.91 13.52 8.76
C LEU A 67 -7.50 12.91 10.10
N MET A 68 -6.58 11.95 10.10
CA MET A 68 -6.03 11.36 11.32
C MET A 68 -5.37 12.42 12.21
N VAL A 69 -4.53 13.30 11.65
CA VAL A 69 -3.89 14.38 12.42
C VAL A 69 -4.94 15.33 13.00
N ILE A 70 -5.92 15.77 12.21
CA ILE A 70 -7.01 16.64 12.69
C ILE A 70 -7.77 15.94 13.81
N SER A 71 -8.13 14.66 13.65
CA SER A 71 -8.83 13.90 14.68
C SER A 71 -8.01 13.77 15.97
N ILE A 72 -6.71 13.52 15.89
CA ILE A 72 -5.84 13.45 17.07
C ILE A 72 -5.78 14.80 17.78
N VAL A 73 -5.61 15.91 17.04
CA VAL A 73 -5.54 17.25 17.63
C VAL A 73 -6.84 17.63 18.34
N ILE A 74 -8.00 17.28 17.79
CA ILE A 74 -9.31 17.64 18.36
C ILE A 74 -9.68 16.73 19.54
N PHE A 75 -9.45 15.42 19.43
CA PHE A 75 -10.03 14.43 20.34
C PHE A 75 -9.03 13.72 21.25
N ALA A 76 -7.72 13.78 20.96
CA ALA A 76 -6.73 12.87 21.54
C ALA A 76 -5.32 13.49 21.56
N LEU A 77 -5.21 14.77 21.96
CA LEU A 77 -3.95 15.54 21.85
C LEU A 77 -2.81 14.90 22.66
N GLU A 78 -3.12 14.25 23.79
CA GLU A 78 -2.15 13.50 24.60
C GLU A 78 -1.46 12.36 23.81
N TYR A 79 -2.06 11.92 22.72
CA TYR A 79 -1.54 10.89 21.82
C TYR A 79 -0.87 11.46 20.55
N ILE A 80 -0.58 12.78 20.49
CA ILE A 80 0.03 13.41 19.30
C ILE A 80 1.34 12.74 18.86
N PHE A 81 2.09 12.16 19.80
CA PHE A 81 3.33 11.42 19.51
C PHE A 81 3.11 10.15 18.67
N ILE A 82 1.90 9.60 18.62
CA ILE A 82 1.57 8.45 17.76
C ILE A 82 1.80 8.78 16.27
N ILE A 83 1.73 10.06 15.88
CA ILE A 83 2.04 10.50 14.52
C ILE A 83 3.47 10.09 14.12
N LEU A 84 4.41 9.95 15.07
CA LEU A 84 5.76 9.49 14.76
C LEU A 84 5.78 8.08 14.15
N LEU A 85 4.85 7.20 14.55
CA LEU A 85 4.73 5.85 14.00
C LEU A 85 4.36 5.88 12.51
N TYR A 86 3.60 6.87 12.07
CA TYR A 86 3.27 7.05 10.65
C TYR A 86 4.53 7.22 9.80
N PHE A 87 5.50 8.01 10.25
CA PHE A 87 6.75 8.21 9.50
C PHE A 87 7.59 6.94 9.39
N PHE A 88 7.59 6.09 10.41
CA PHE A 88 8.24 4.77 10.33
C PHE A 88 7.56 3.87 9.29
N GLY A 89 6.22 3.84 9.27
CA GLY A 89 5.44 3.13 8.26
C GLY A 89 5.73 3.66 6.85
N LEU A 90 5.69 4.98 6.68
CA LEU A 90 5.96 5.64 5.40
C LEU A 90 7.38 5.34 4.89
N TYR A 91 8.38 5.41 5.77
CA TYR A 91 9.75 5.03 5.44
C TYR A 91 9.84 3.60 4.93
N PHE A 92 9.27 2.64 5.68
CA PHE A 92 9.24 1.24 5.28
C PHE A 92 8.60 1.04 3.91
N HIS A 93 7.46 1.71 3.67
CA HIS A 93 6.74 1.64 2.40
C HIS A 93 7.54 2.18 1.22
N LEU A 94 8.10 3.38 1.35
CA LEU A 94 8.92 3.99 0.31
C LEU A 94 10.19 3.20 0.06
N HIS A 95 10.88 2.77 1.12
CA HIS A 95 12.08 1.95 1.01
C HIS A 95 11.79 0.66 0.23
N ARG A 96 10.73 -0.08 0.61
CA ARG A 96 10.32 -1.30 -0.10
C ARG A 96 9.98 -1.01 -1.57
N HIS A 97 9.24 0.06 -1.86
CA HIS A 97 8.91 0.43 -3.25
C HIS A 97 10.16 0.68 -4.07
N PHE A 98 11.09 1.51 -3.59
CA PHE A 98 12.32 1.83 -4.32
C PHE A 98 13.24 0.62 -4.45
N TYR A 99 13.30 -0.24 -3.44
CA TYR A 99 14.03 -1.51 -3.50
C TYR A 99 13.49 -2.41 -4.61
N LEU A 100 12.17 -2.66 -4.63
CA LEU A 100 11.51 -3.48 -5.66
C LEU A 100 11.66 -2.86 -7.05
N LYS A 101 11.51 -1.53 -7.16
CA LYS A 101 11.70 -0.79 -8.41
C LYS A 101 13.12 -0.93 -8.96
N LYS A 102 14.13 -0.96 -8.08
CA LYS A 102 15.53 -1.20 -8.47
C LYS A 102 15.75 -2.64 -8.92
N ALA A 103 15.21 -3.60 -8.18
CA ALA A 103 15.28 -5.02 -8.52
C ALA A 103 14.59 -5.35 -9.86
N GLU A 104 13.52 -4.64 -10.22
CA GLU A 104 12.87 -4.81 -11.52
C GLU A 104 13.70 -4.24 -12.69
N LYS A 105 14.47 -3.17 -12.45
CA LYS A 105 15.29 -2.53 -13.49
C LYS A 105 16.57 -3.31 -13.81
N ASN A 106 17.20 -3.89 -12.79
CA ASN A 106 18.40 -4.73 -12.92
C ASN A 106 18.02 -6.10 -13.48
#